data_AF-A0A955Q027-F1
#
_entry.id   AF-A0A955Q027-F1
#
_cell.length_a   1.000
_cell.length_b   1.000
_cell.length_c   1.000
_cell.angle_alpha   90.00
_cell.angle_beta   90.00
_cell.angle_gamma   90.00
#
_symmetry.space_group_name_H-M   'P 1'
#
loop_
_entity.id
_entity.type
_entity.pdbx_description
1 polymer ?
#
loop_
_entity_poly.entity_id
_entity_poly.type
_entity_poly.pdbx_seq_one_letter_code
_entity_poly.pdbx_strand_id
1 'polypeptide(L)'
;AFPNFESQHPSGTRLVYELRSTEVERIKTSAINQALETLRNRIDEFGVAEPLIQRLGLNQIAIQLPGVKDPQRAKDLIQETALLEFKLLEESKAALDLPPQVEKGQEDTVRKSLEGKLPDGAEILFETAISEPDGRAYSIPYLVKKDAVLIGDVLQDARVTIGDFNEPIVSITFDSKGAREFDELTAANIGKRMAVVLDGKVYSAPVIRDRISGGRAIIEGTFSTAEANDLAVVLRAGALPAPLKTLQDLTVGPSLGQDSIEKGLRTTLIAGTLVLIFMIVYYRLSGLIANMAVFLNLICLLGALSGLNATLTLPGIAGIILTIGMG
;
A
#
# COMPACT_ATOMS: atom_id res chain seq x y z
N ALA A 1 21.59 -28.55 -20.35
CA ALA A 1 22.39 -27.35 -20.01
C ALA A 1 21.43 -26.28 -19.51
N PHE A 2 21.66 -25.72 -18.32
CA PHE A 2 20.84 -24.64 -17.80
C PHE A 2 21.31 -23.33 -18.45
N PRO A 3 20.55 -22.72 -19.38
CA PRO A 3 21.04 -21.59 -20.18
C PRO A 3 21.30 -20.33 -19.35
N ASN A 4 20.74 -20.25 -18.14
CA ASN A 4 20.79 -19.08 -17.28
C ASN A 4 21.90 -19.16 -16.23
N PHE A 5 22.57 -20.31 -16.12
CA PHE A 5 23.55 -20.58 -15.08
C PHE A 5 24.92 -20.93 -15.69
N GLU A 6 25.98 -20.50 -15.02
CA GLU A 6 27.38 -20.86 -15.28
C GLU A 6 27.90 -21.70 -14.11
N SER A 7 28.66 -22.75 -14.40
CA SER A 7 29.28 -23.57 -13.35
C SER A 7 30.58 -22.92 -12.88
N GLN A 8 30.71 -22.63 -11.59
CA GLN A 8 32.03 -22.34 -11.01
C GLN A 8 32.84 -23.64 -10.92
N HIS A 9 34.17 -23.53 -11.15
CA HIS A 9 35.12 -24.64 -11.24
C HIS A 9 34.86 -25.77 -10.22
N PRO A 10 34.90 -27.05 -10.64
CA PRO A 10 34.68 -28.19 -9.75
C PRO A 10 35.90 -28.42 -8.85
N SER A 11 35.88 -27.80 -7.68
CA SER A 11 36.78 -28.13 -6.57
C SER A 11 36.14 -29.27 -5.75
N GLY A 12 36.24 -30.52 -6.22
CA GLY A 12 35.74 -31.72 -5.53
C GLY A 12 34.31 -32.16 -5.87
N THR A 13 33.60 -32.80 -4.93
CA THR A 13 32.24 -33.39 -5.07
C THR A 13 31.08 -32.38 -5.07
N ARG A 14 31.35 -31.08 -5.05
CA ARG A 14 30.33 -30.03 -4.94
C ARG A 14 30.20 -29.29 -6.27
N LEU A 15 29.03 -29.39 -6.90
CA LEU A 15 28.67 -28.60 -8.07
C LEU A 15 28.06 -27.27 -7.60
N VAL A 16 28.63 -26.15 -8.05
CA VAL A 16 28.12 -24.80 -7.76
C VAL A 16 27.75 -24.14 -9.08
N TYR A 17 26.50 -23.69 -9.17
CA TYR A 17 25.97 -22.95 -10.31
C TYR A 17 25.70 -21.51 -9.88
N GLU A 18 26.13 -20.55 -10.69
CA GLU A 18 25.91 -19.12 -10.50
C GLU A 18 25.08 -18.57 -11.66
N LEU A 19 24.20 -17.60 -11.38
CA LEU A 19 23.47 -16.91 -12.44
C LEU A 19 24.43 -16.11 -13.32
N ARG A 20 24.22 -16.16 -14.63
CA ARG A 20 24.95 -15.29 -15.56
C ARG A 20 24.72 -13.83 -15.21
N SER A 21 25.75 -13.00 -15.33
CA SER A 21 25.66 -11.56 -15.03
C SER A 21 24.52 -10.86 -15.80
N THR A 22 24.31 -11.24 -17.06
CA THR A 22 23.21 -10.74 -17.90
C THR A 22 21.83 -11.08 -17.34
N GLU A 23 21.67 -12.28 -16.80
CA GLU A 23 20.42 -12.73 -16.20
C GLU A 23 20.17 -12.04 -14.85
N VAL A 24 21.22 -11.82 -14.05
CA VAL A 24 21.14 -11.04 -12.81
C VAL A 24 20.65 -9.62 -13.09
N GLU A 25 21.19 -8.94 -14.12
CA GLU A 25 20.75 -7.60 -14.50
C GLU A 25 19.30 -7.56 -15.02
N ARG A 26 18.90 -8.59 -15.78
CA ARG A 26 17.52 -8.74 -16.27
C ARG A 26 16.54 -8.87 -15.11
N ILE A 27 16.84 -9.75 -14.15
CA ILE A 27 16.02 -9.95 -12.95
C ILE A 27 15.93 -8.66 -12.12
N LYS A 28 17.06 -7.99 -11.88
CA LYS A 28 17.06 -6.70 -11.15
C LYS A 28 16.21 -5.65 -11.83
N THR A 29 16.35 -5.49 -13.14
CA THR A 29 15.58 -4.49 -13.90
C THR A 29 14.09 -4.83 -13.91
N SER A 30 13.73 -6.10 -14.08
CA SER A 30 12.34 -6.55 -14.02
C SER A 30 11.73 -6.31 -12.64
N ALA A 31 12.46 -6.62 -11.57
CA ALA A 31 12.02 -6.42 -10.19
C ALA A 31 11.79 -4.94 -9.88
N ILE A 32 12.67 -4.04 -10.34
CA ILE A 32 12.48 -2.59 -10.17
C ILE A 32 11.27 -2.09 -10.95
N ASN A 33 11.10 -2.52 -12.21
CA ASN A 33 9.97 -2.10 -13.02
C ASN A 33 8.63 -2.58 -12.44
N GLN A 34 8.59 -3.82 -11.95
CA GLN A 34 7.41 -4.36 -11.27
C GLN A 34 7.13 -3.61 -9.97
N ALA A 35 8.16 -3.35 -9.16
CA ALA A 35 8.02 -2.56 -7.94
C ALA A 35 7.49 -1.15 -8.24
N LEU A 36 7.97 -0.47 -9.29
CA LEU A 36 7.46 0.85 -9.69
C LEU A 36 5.96 0.82 -10.03
N GLU A 37 5.51 -0.21 -10.75
CA GLU A 37 4.10 -0.35 -11.12
C GLU A 37 3.23 -0.66 -9.90
N THR A 38 3.64 -1.59 -9.04
CA THR A 38 2.95 -1.89 -7.77
C THR A 38 2.86 -0.65 -6.89
N LEU A 39 3.96 0.11 -6.75
CA LEU A 39 4.00 1.33 -5.95
C LEU A 39 3.08 2.41 -6.51
N ARG A 40 3.05 2.59 -7.84
CA ARG A 40 2.12 3.52 -8.49
C ARG A 40 0.68 3.16 -8.16
N ASN A 41 0.29 1.90 -8.36
CA ASN A 41 -1.07 1.44 -8.06
C ASN A 41 -1.44 1.66 -6.58
N ARG A 42 -0.54 1.36 -5.62
CA ARG A 42 -0.80 1.59 -4.19
C ARG A 42 -1.01 3.06 -3.85
N ILE A 43 -0.17 3.92 -4.43
CA ILE A 43 -0.21 5.36 -4.14
C ILE A 43 -1.46 6.00 -4.78
N ASP A 44 -1.84 5.56 -5.98
CA ASP A 44 -3.06 6.00 -6.65
C ASP A 44 -4.30 5.61 -5.84
N GLU A 45 -4.33 4.38 -5.31
CA GLU A 45 -5.41 3.89 -4.42
C GLU A 45 -5.49 4.63 -3.08
N PHE A 46 -4.36 5.13 -2.58
CA PHE A 46 -4.33 5.99 -1.40
C PHE A 46 -4.94 7.38 -1.65
N GLY A 47 -5.13 7.76 -2.92
CA GLY A 47 -5.71 9.04 -3.31
C GLY A 47 -4.72 10.21 -3.19
N VAL A 48 -3.42 9.94 -3.32
CA VAL A 48 -2.41 11.00 -3.40
C VAL A 48 -2.53 11.69 -4.76
N ALA A 49 -2.72 13.01 -4.76
CA ALA A 49 -2.72 13.78 -5.99
C ALA A 49 -1.27 13.92 -6.51
N GLU A 50 -1.01 13.44 -7.72
CA GLU A 50 0.25 13.64 -8.47
C GLU A 50 1.52 13.12 -7.75
N PRO A 51 1.60 11.83 -7.43
CA PRO A 51 2.81 11.27 -6.83
C PRO A 51 3.98 11.24 -7.83
N LEU A 52 5.18 11.54 -7.35
CA LEU A 52 6.40 11.40 -8.14
C LEU A 52 7.13 10.13 -7.74
N ILE A 53 7.11 9.13 -8.61
CA ILE A 53 7.78 7.84 -8.41
C ILE A 53 8.81 7.66 -9.53
N GLN A 54 10.09 7.62 -9.15
CA GLN A 54 11.21 7.55 -10.11
C GLN A 54 12.23 6.52 -9.70
N ARG A 55 12.79 5.82 -10.68
CA ARG A 55 13.98 4.98 -10.47
C ARG A 55 15.20 5.87 -10.25
N LEU A 56 15.95 5.61 -9.18
CA LEU A 56 17.22 6.25 -8.89
C LEU A 56 18.34 5.21 -9.00
N GLY A 57 19.21 5.34 -10.00
CA GLY A 57 20.28 4.37 -10.26
C GLY A 57 19.76 2.95 -10.58
N LEU A 58 20.53 1.93 -10.18
CA LEU A 58 20.23 0.53 -10.56
C LEU A 58 19.18 -0.12 -9.66
N ASN A 59 19.14 0.20 -8.36
CA ASN A 59 18.39 -0.55 -7.34
C ASN A 59 17.60 0.36 -6.37
N GLN A 60 17.41 1.65 -6.66
CA GLN A 60 16.72 2.57 -5.75
C GLN A 60 15.50 3.18 -6.43
N ILE A 61 14.52 3.54 -5.61
CA ILE A 61 13.27 4.19 -6.04
C ILE A 61 13.09 5.42 -5.15
N ALA A 62 12.96 6.58 -5.77
CA ALA A 62 12.61 7.83 -5.12
C ALA A 62 11.10 8.05 -5.23
N ILE A 63 10.45 8.24 -4.08
CA ILE A 63 9.00 8.44 -3.97
C ILE A 63 8.77 9.80 -3.30
N GLN A 64 7.93 10.64 -3.90
CA GLN A 64 7.50 11.90 -3.30
C GLN A 64 5.97 11.95 -3.35
N LEU A 65 5.37 12.15 -2.17
CA LEU A 65 3.92 12.15 -1.98
C LEU A 65 3.46 13.54 -1.49
N PRO A 66 3.16 14.48 -2.39
CA PRO A 66 2.69 15.79 -1.98
C PRO A 66 1.28 15.71 -1.38
N GLY A 67 1.03 16.47 -0.32
CA GLY A 67 -0.33 16.62 0.24
C GLY A 67 -0.87 15.41 1.02
N VAL A 68 -0.05 14.40 1.34
CA VAL A 68 -0.45 13.28 2.20
C VAL A 68 -0.74 13.75 3.62
N LYS A 69 -1.92 13.38 4.15
CA LYS A 69 -2.34 13.73 5.51
C LYS A 69 -1.55 13.00 6.60
N ASP A 70 -1.26 11.72 6.36
CA ASP A 70 -0.50 10.85 7.28
C ASP A 70 0.67 10.19 6.55
N PRO A 71 1.87 10.80 6.59
CA PRO A 71 3.05 10.26 5.93
C PRO A 71 3.48 8.90 6.48
N GLN A 72 3.22 8.62 7.76
CA GLN A 72 3.67 7.38 8.39
C GLN A 72 2.82 6.21 7.91
N ARG A 73 1.50 6.35 7.91
CA ARG A 73 0.61 5.33 7.37
C ARG A 73 0.87 5.06 5.89
N ALA A 74 1.07 6.11 5.08
CA ALA A 74 1.41 5.95 3.67
C ALA A 74 2.72 5.17 3.49
N LYS A 75 3.73 5.46 4.31
CA LYS A 75 5.01 4.75 4.31
C LYS A 75 4.85 3.27 4.66
N ASP A 76 4.11 2.95 5.70
CA ASP A 76 3.95 1.57 6.16
C ASP A 76 3.28 0.71 5.05
N LEU A 77 2.21 1.21 4.42
CA LEU A 77 1.51 0.51 3.33
C LEU A 77 2.36 0.35 2.06
N ILE A 78 3.22 1.32 1.77
CA ILE A 78 4.15 1.27 0.62
C ILE A 78 5.24 0.22 0.83
N GLN A 79 5.60 -0.07 2.09
CA GLN A 79 6.67 -1.00 2.43
C GLN A 79 6.21 -2.45 2.58
N GLU A 80 4.92 -2.69 2.85
CA GLU A 80 4.37 -4.04 2.96
C GLU A 80 4.60 -4.84 1.68
N THR A 81 5.00 -6.11 1.78
CA THR A 81 5.23 -6.90 0.56
C THR A 81 3.91 -7.36 -0.02
N ALA A 82 2.95 -7.72 0.84
CA ALA A 82 1.61 -8.17 0.46
C ALA A 82 1.59 -9.50 -0.27
N LEU A 83 2.53 -10.39 0.04
CA LEU A 83 2.57 -11.71 -0.55
C LEU A 83 1.42 -12.54 0.04
N LEU A 84 0.31 -12.59 -0.69
CA LEU A 84 -0.81 -13.46 -0.37
C LEU A 84 -0.52 -14.88 -0.86
N GLU A 85 -0.64 -15.84 0.04
CA GLU A 85 -0.48 -17.27 -0.24
C GLU A 85 -1.66 -18.06 0.33
N PHE A 86 -2.17 -19.02 -0.45
CA PHE A 86 -3.09 -20.02 0.03
C PHE A 86 -2.33 -21.32 0.29
N LYS A 87 -2.28 -21.72 1.56
CA LYS A 87 -1.52 -22.90 2.00
C LYS A 87 -2.47 -23.92 2.63
N LEU A 88 -2.38 -25.17 2.21
CA LEU A 88 -3.13 -26.24 2.88
C LEU A 88 -2.50 -26.54 4.24
N LEU A 89 -3.34 -26.77 5.26
CA LEU A 89 -2.86 -27.23 6.55
C LEU A 89 -2.37 -28.68 6.42
N GLU A 90 -1.38 -29.00 7.24
CA GLU A 90 -0.88 -30.36 7.40
C GLU A 90 -1.50 -30.96 8.66
N GLU A 91 -2.29 -32.01 8.52
CA GLU A 91 -3.05 -32.64 9.62
C GLU A 91 -2.30 -33.83 10.26
N SER A 92 -0.97 -33.85 10.12
CA SER A 92 -0.12 -34.90 10.69
C SER A 92 -0.15 -34.92 12.22
N LYS A 93 0.36 -36.01 12.84
CA LYS A 93 0.52 -36.09 14.32
C LYS A 93 1.28 -34.89 14.91
N ALA A 94 2.20 -34.28 14.16
CA ALA A 94 2.92 -33.09 14.61
C ALA A 94 2.02 -31.84 14.74
N ALA A 95 0.92 -31.76 13.98
CA ALA A 95 -0.08 -30.70 14.12
C ALA A 95 -0.89 -30.85 15.42
N LEU A 96 -1.08 -32.09 15.90
CA LEU A 96 -1.78 -32.38 17.15
C LEU A 96 -0.96 -32.03 18.40
N ASP A 97 0.36 -31.95 18.29
CA ASP A 97 1.28 -31.58 19.38
C ASP A 97 1.50 -30.05 19.50
N LEU A 98 0.87 -29.25 18.64
CA LEU A 98 0.98 -27.79 18.70
C LEU A 98 0.25 -27.23 19.92
N PRO A 99 0.85 -26.25 20.64
CA PRO A 99 0.15 -25.58 21.73
C PRO A 99 -1.06 -24.82 21.16
N PRO A 100 -2.21 -24.83 21.84
CA PRO A 100 -3.42 -24.18 21.34
C PRO A 100 -3.28 -22.65 21.27
N GLN A 101 -2.46 -22.07 22.14
CA GLN A 101 -2.17 -20.64 22.19
C GLN A 101 -0.71 -20.42 22.62
N VAL A 102 -0.10 -19.40 22.04
CA VAL A 102 1.26 -18.96 22.34
C VAL A 102 1.19 -17.48 22.72
N GLU A 103 1.85 -17.07 23.79
CA GLU A 103 1.93 -15.63 24.10
C GLU A 103 2.68 -14.88 23.00
N LYS A 104 2.18 -13.70 22.62
CA LYS A 104 2.79 -12.88 21.58
C LYS A 104 4.25 -12.57 21.94
N GLY A 105 5.18 -12.92 21.06
CA GLY A 105 6.63 -12.78 21.25
C GLY A 105 7.37 -14.08 21.63
N GLN A 106 6.65 -15.17 21.93
CA GLN A 106 7.26 -16.50 22.15
C GLN A 106 7.22 -17.41 20.92
N GLU A 107 6.75 -16.89 19.77
CA GLU A 107 6.59 -17.61 18.50
C GLU A 107 7.90 -18.26 18.04
N ASP A 108 9.02 -17.55 18.14
CA ASP A 108 10.33 -18.06 17.73
C ASP A 108 10.82 -19.21 18.61
N THR A 109 10.46 -19.21 19.90
CA THR A 109 10.78 -20.28 20.84
C THR A 109 9.99 -21.55 20.48
N VAL A 110 8.72 -21.38 20.10
CA VAL A 110 7.87 -22.48 19.63
C VAL A 110 8.36 -23.02 18.30
N ARG A 111 8.76 -22.15 17.36
CA ARG A 111 9.34 -22.56 16.08
C ARG A 111 10.60 -23.40 16.30
N LYS A 112 11.54 -22.91 17.11
CA LYS A 112 12.82 -23.60 17.41
C LYS A 112 12.66 -24.90 18.18
N SER A 113 11.65 -25.03 19.05
CA SER A 113 11.42 -26.28 19.80
C SER A 113 10.84 -27.40 18.93
N LEU A 114 10.24 -27.04 17.79
CA LEU A 114 9.62 -27.95 16.84
C LEU A 114 10.45 -28.13 15.56
N GLU A 115 11.46 -27.28 15.33
CA GLU A 115 12.49 -27.43 14.30
C GLU A 115 13.19 -28.80 14.46
N GLY A 116 12.93 -29.72 13.52
CA GLY A 116 13.44 -31.10 13.52
C GLY A 116 12.40 -32.19 13.78
N LYS A 117 11.19 -31.82 14.21
CA LYS A 117 10.03 -32.75 14.30
C LYS A 117 8.98 -32.52 13.20
N LEU A 118 9.18 -31.49 12.38
CA LEU A 118 8.28 -31.14 11.30
C LEU A 118 8.37 -32.18 10.17
N PRO A 119 7.24 -32.59 9.58
CA PRO A 119 7.24 -33.36 8.35
C PRO A 119 8.01 -32.63 7.23
N ASP A 120 8.58 -33.39 6.30
CA ASP A 120 9.22 -32.83 5.12
C ASP A 120 8.23 -31.95 4.34
N GLY A 121 8.63 -30.71 4.06
CA GLY A 121 7.78 -29.76 3.34
C GLY A 121 6.72 -29.05 4.19
N ALA A 122 6.73 -29.19 5.53
CA ALA A 122 5.83 -28.43 6.42
C ALA A 122 6.55 -27.26 7.13
N GLU A 123 5.80 -26.21 7.45
CA GLU A 123 6.24 -25.07 8.25
C GLU A 123 5.16 -24.65 9.26
N ILE A 124 5.57 -23.91 10.29
CA ILE A 124 4.65 -23.36 11.29
C ILE A 124 4.50 -21.87 11.04
N LEU A 125 3.25 -21.45 10.82
CA LEU A 125 2.86 -20.06 10.75
C LEU A 125 1.90 -19.72 11.88
N PHE A 126 1.74 -18.43 12.18
CA PHE A 126 0.97 -17.98 13.33
C PHE A 126 -0.15 -17.02 12.92
N GLU A 127 -1.32 -17.19 13.49
CA GLU A 127 -2.42 -16.21 13.47
C GLU A 127 -2.40 -15.40 14.76
N THR A 128 -2.51 -14.08 14.65
CA THR A 128 -2.62 -13.23 15.85
C THR A 128 -4.08 -13.02 16.20
N ALA A 129 -4.46 -13.38 17.41
CA ALA A 129 -5.79 -13.17 17.97
C ALA A 129 -5.72 -12.38 19.28
N ILE A 130 -6.81 -11.72 19.63
CA ILE A 130 -6.92 -10.93 20.87
C ILE A 130 -7.86 -11.68 21.80
N SER A 131 -7.40 -11.93 23.04
CA SER A 131 -8.25 -12.52 24.06
C SER A 131 -9.19 -11.46 24.61
N GLU A 132 -10.50 -11.63 24.40
CA GLU A 132 -11.53 -10.87 25.09
C GLU A 132 -11.86 -11.61 26.41
N PRO A 133 -11.82 -10.95 27.60
CA PRO A 133 -11.86 -9.51 27.87
C PRO A 133 -10.52 -8.81 28.12
N ASP A 134 -9.43 -9.57 28.25
CA ASP A 134 -8.16 -9.09 28.83
C ASP A 134 -7.34 -8.21 27.87
N GLY A 135 -7.74 -8.15 26.59
CA GLY A 135 -7.05 -7.43 25.52
C GLY A 135 -5.65 -7.96 25.21
N ARG A 136 -5.27 -9.13 25.76
CA ARG A 136 -3.96 -9.73 25.54
C ARG A 136 -3.92 -10.39 24.17
N ALA A 137 -2.95 -9.99 23.36
CA ALA A 137 -2.69 -10.64 22.09
C ALA A 137 -1.98 -11.99 22.32
N TYR A 138 -2.50 -13.02 21.69
CA TYR A 138 -1.89 -14.34 21.63
C TYR A 138 -1.80 -14.79 20.16
N SER A 139 -1.00 -15.82 19.93
CA SER A 139 -0.73 -16.36 18.61
C SER A 139 -1.18 -17.83 18.56
N ILE A 140 -1.89 -18.19 17.50
CA ILE A 140 -2.36 -19.55 17.24
C ILE A 140 -1.44 -20.17 16.18
N PRO A 141 -0.68 -21.21 16.51
CA PRO A 141 0.17 -21.87 15.53
C PRO A 141 -0.64 -22.77 14.60
N TYR A 142 -0.32 -22.71 13.31
CA TYR A 142 -0.82 -23.61 12.28
C TYR A 142 0.35 -24.33 11.62
N LEU A 143 0.24 -25.65 11.52
CA LEU A 143 1.12 -26.43 10.66
C LEU A 143 0.57 -26.37 9.24
N VAL A 144 1.33 -25.76 8.33
CA VAL A 144 0.97 -25.61 6.91
C VAL A 144 2.03 -26.24 6.02
N LYS A 145 1.65 -26.58 4.80
CA LYS A 145 2.61 -26.95 3.76
C LYS A 145 3.39 -25.72 3.30
N LYS A 146 4.70 -25.88 3.10
CA LYS A 146 5.60 -24.83 2.62
C LYS A 146 5.23 -24.35 1.22
N ASP A 147 4.83 -25.27 0.36
CA ASP A 147 4.42 -24.94 -0.99
C ASP A 147 3.05 -24.26 -0.97
N ALA A 148 3.01 -23.00 -1.38
CA ALA A 148 1.76 -22.29 -1.63
C ALA A 148 1.04 -22.96 -2.81
N VAL A 149 -0.26 -23.24 -2.63
CA VAL A 149 -1.07 -23.90 -3.65
C VAL A 149 -1.69 -22.89 -4.60
N LEU A 150 -1.85 -21.64 -4.16
CA LEU A 150 -2.20 -20.48 -4.98
C LEU A 150 -1.54 -19.23 -4.40
N ILE A 151 -1.12 -18.30 -5.27
CA ILE A 151 -0.46 -17.04 -4.89
C ILE A 151 -1.34 -15.86 -5.33
N GLY A 152 -1.23 -14.72 -4.66
CA GLY A 152 -2.03 -13.51 -4.93
C GLY A 152 -1.78 -12.81 -6.26
N ASP A 153 -0.87 -13.30 -7.12
CA ASP A 153 -0.64 -12.74 -8.46
C ASP A 153 -1.82 -12.95 -9.41
N VAL A 154 -2.73 -13.87 -9.06
CA VAL A 154 -3.97 -14.15 -9.80
C VAL A 154 -5.20 -13.37 -9.30
N LEU A 155 -5.00 -12.36 -8.45
CA LEU A 155 -6.09 -11.49 -8.00
C LEU A 155 -6.45 -10.45 -9.06
N GLN A 156 -7.74 -10.31 -9.32
CA GLN A 156 -8.30 -9.25 -10.17
C GLN A 156 -8.73 -8.03 -9.35
N ASP A 157 -9.35 -8.26 -8.18
CA ASP A 157 -9.86 -7.18 -7.32
C ASP A 157 -9.93 -7.64 -5.86
N ALA A 158 -9.88 -6.68 -4.94
CA ALA A 158 -10.06 -6.86 -3.50
C ALA A 158 -10.85 -5.68 -2.94
N ARG A 159 -11.92 -5.92 -2.18
CA ARG A 159 -12.78 -4.87 -1.61
C ARG A 159 -13.22 -5.20 -0.20
N VAL A 160 -13.36 -4.17 0.62
CA VAL A 160 -13.99 -4.30 1.93
C VAL A 160 -15.49 -4.41 1.75
N THR A 161 -16.07 -5.44 2.37
CA THR A 161 -17.51 -5.64 2.49
C THR A 161 -17.86 -5.86 3.96
N ILE A 162 -19.14 -5.73 4.31
CA ILE A 162 -19.62 -6.02 5.66
C ILE A 162 -20.17 -7.44 5.66
N GLY A 163 -19.70 -8.25 6.61
CA GLY A 163 -20.15 -9.62 6.84
C GLY A 163 -21.52 -9.69 7.51
N ASP A 164 -21.99 -10.92 7.73
CA ASP A 164 -23.32 -11.17 8.28
C ASP A 164 -23.49 -10.67 9.73
N PHE A 165 -22.40 -10.53 10.48
CA PHE A 165 -22.38 -10.06 11.87
C PHE A 165 -21.93 -8.60 12.00
N ASN A 166 -22.01 -7.82 10.91
CA ASN A 166 -21.58 -6.42 10.86
C ASN A 166 -20.07 -6.20 11.11
N GLU A 167 -19.27 -7.20 10.77
CA GLU A 167 -17.81 -7.20 10.80
C GLU A 167 -17.21 -6.85 9.43
N PRO A 168 -16.08 -6.13 9.37
CA PRO A 168 -15.41 -5.84 8.11
C PRO A 168 -14.68 -7.08 7.60
N ILE A 169 -15.00 -7.51 6.37
CA ILE A 169 -14.34 -8.62 5.67
C ILE A 169 -13.73 -8.12 4.36
N VAL A 170 -12.67 -8.79 3.88
CA VAL A 170 -12.08 -8.46 2.59
C VAL A 170 -12.51 -9.51 1.56
N SER A 171 -13.38 -9.11 0.63
CA SER A 171 -13.78 -9.93 -0.50
C SER A 171 -12.75 -9.81 -1.63
N ILE A 172 -12.24 -10.94 -2.09
CA ILE A 172 -11.27 -11.02 -3.18
C ILE A 172 -11.91 -11.71 -4.39
N THR A 173 -11.58 -11.22 -5.57
CA THR A 173 -12.00 -11.77 -6.86
C THR A 173 -10.77 -12.18 -7.64
N PHE A 174 -10.72 -13.43 -8.07
CA PHE A 174 -9.64 -13.96 -8.90
C PHE A 174 -9.88 -13.61 -10.37
N ASP A 175 -8.80 -13.53 -11.14
CA ASP A 175 -8.88 -13.47 -12.59
C ASP A 175 -9.39 -14.80 -13.20
N SER A 176 -9.55 -14.86 -14.52
CA SER A 176 -10.04 -16.08 -15.19
C SER A 176 -9.17 -17.31 -15.01
N LYS A 177 -7.86 -17.13 -14.77
CA LYS A 177 -6.90 -18.22 -14.56
C LYS A 177 -6.97 -18.68 -13.10
N GLY A 178 -6.84 -17.75 -12.16
CA GLY A 178 -6.94 -17.99 -10.72
C GLY A 178 -8.27 -18.58 -10.31
N ALA A 179 -9.38 -18.15 -10.92
CA ALA A 179 -10.69 -18.72 -10.64
C ALA A 179 -10.76 -20.22 -10.99
N ARG A 180 -10.08 -20.67 -12.05
CA ARG A 180 -10.02 -22.09 -12.45
C ARG A 180 -9.09 -22.88 -11.52
N GLU A 181 -7.91 -22.33 -11.23
CA GLU A 181 -6.96 -22.96 -10.30
C GLU A 181 -7.57 -23.11 -8.91
N PHE A 182 -8.27 -22.08 -8.41
CA PHE A 182 -8.96 -22.11 -7.13
C PHE A 182 -10.16 -23.08 -7.12
N ASP A 183 -10.89 -23.17 -8.22
CA ASP A 183 -11.99 -24.13 -8.38
C ASP A 183 -11.49 -25.59 -8.33
N GLU A 184 -10.42 -25.91 -9.06
CA GLU A 184 -9.78 -27.23 -9.02
C GLU A 184 -9.18 -27.54 -7.64
N LEU A 185 -8.54 -26.55 -7.01
CA LEU A 185 -7.96 -26.66 -5.68
C LEU A 185 -9.00 -27.00 -4.62
N THR A 186 -10.11 -26.27 -4.60
CA THR A 186 -11.18 -26.47 -3.63
C THR A 186 -11.91 -27.79 -3.87
N ALA A 187 -12.13 -28.18 -5.14
CA ALA A 187 -12.71 -29.48 -5.48
C ALA A 187 -11.89 -30.67 -4.96
N ALA A 188 -10.57 -30.60 -5.04
CA ALA A 188 -9.67 -31.67 -4.60
C ALA A 188 -9.45 -31.73 -3.08
N ASN A 189 -9.85 -30.70 -2.32
CA ASN A 189 -9.51 -30.54 -0.90
C ASN A 189 -10.72 -30.25 -0.01
N ILE A 190 -11.92 -30.66 -0.42
CA ILE A 190 -13.13 -30.59 0.41
C ILE A 190 -12.89 -31.29 1.76
N GLY A 191 -13.29 -30.64 2.84
CA GLY A 191 -13.12 -31.09 4.22
C GLY A 191 -11.76 -30.73 4.85
N LYS A 192 -10.79 -30.26 4.06
CA LYS A 192 -9.48 -29.82 4.59
C LYS A 192 -9.49 -28.34 4.93
N ARG A 193 -8.58 -27.93 5.81
CA ARG A 193 -8.35 -26.51 6.13
C ARG A 193 -7.36 -25.88 5.16
N MET A 194 -7.66 -24.64 4.77
CA MET A 194 -6.81 -23.83 3.92
C MET A 194 -6.50 -22.52 4.64
N ALA A 195 -5.22 -22.28 4.92
CA ALA A 195 -4.74 -21.03 5.47
C ALA A 195 -4.64 -19.97 4.38
N VAL A 196 -5.15 -18.78 4.69
CA VAL A 196 -4.85 -17.54 3.98
C VAL A 196 -3.71 -16.86 4.72
N VAL A 197 -2.57 -16.74 4.03
CA VAL A 197 -1.31 -16.24 4.60
C VAL A 197 -0.93 -14.96 3.89
N LEU A 198 -0.53 -13.94 4.64
CA LEU A 198 0.01 -12.70 4.11
C LEU A 198 1.35 -12.42 4.77
N ASP A 199 2.42 -12.28 3.97
CA ASP A 199 3.78 -12.00 4.46
C ASP A 199 4.23 -12.96 5.59
N GLY A 200 3.84 -14.24 5.49
CA GLY A 200 4.18 -15.29 6.46
C GLY A 200 3.32 -15.31 7.74
N LYS A 201 2.28 -14.48 7.84
CA LYS A 201 1.31 -14.47 8.93
C LYS A 201 -0.01 -15.09 8.47
N VAL A 202 -0.60 -15.97 9.29
CA VAL A 202 -1.94 -16.53 9.00
C VAL A 202 -2.99 -15.50 9.40
N TYR A 203 -3.93 -15.25 8.48
CA TYR A 203 -5.07 -14.36 8.73
C TYR A 203 -6.33 -15.16 9.06
N SER A 204 -6.55 -16.26 8.34
CA SER A 204 -7.61 -17.20 8.63
C SER A 204 -7.25 -18.59 8.11
N ALA A 205 -7.84 -19.63 8.70
CA ALA A 205 -7.66 -21.01 8.27
C ALA A 205 -9.00 -21.78 8.25
N PRO A 206 -9.96 -21.37 7.40
CA PRO A 206 -11.27 -22.00 7.31
C PRO A 206 -11.20 -23.41 6.72
N VAL A 207 -12.25 -24.20 6.97
CA VAL A 207 -12.46 -25.50 6.33
C VAL A 207 -13.12 -25.28 4.96
N ILE A 208 -12.59 -25.93 3.93
CA ILE A 208 -13.21 -25.97 2.59
C ILE A 208 -14.46 -26.84 2.68
N ARG A 209 -15.65 -26.23 2.67
CA ARG A 209 -16.94 -26.95 2.79
C ARG A 209 -17.43 -27.48 1.46
N ASP A 210 -17.28 -26.67 0.41
CA ASP A 210 -17.78 -26.94 -0.93
C ASP A 210 -16.75 -26.47 -1.97
N ARG A 211 -16.93 -26.94 -3.20
CA ARG A 211 -16.17 -26.46 -4.37
C ARG A 211 -16.55 -25.01 -4.69
N ILE A 212 -15.55 -24.15 -4.91
CA ILE A 212 -15.76 -22.72 -5.15
C ILE A 212 -15.47 -22.37 -6.61
N SER A 213 -16.47 -22.56 -7.49
CA SER A 213 -16.35 -22.27 -8.93
C SER A 213 -16.60 -20.80 -9.29
N GLY A 214 -16.99 -19.97 -8.31
CA GLY A 214 -17.37 -18.57 -8.54
C GLY A 214 -16.21 -17.59 -8.62
N GLY A 215 -14.96 -18.04 -8.49
CA GLY A 215 -13.76 -17.19 -8.54
C GLY A 215 -13.70 -16.10 -7.47
N ARG A 216 -14.43 -16.26 -6.37
CA ARG A 216 -14.49 -15.30 -5.27
C ARG A 216 -14.17 -16.00 -3.96
N ALA A 217 -13.41 -15.33 -3.11
CA ALA A 217 -13.12 -15.76 -1.76
C ALA A 217 -13.25 -14.58 -0.80
N ILE A 218 -13.30 -14.89 0.50
CA ILE A 218 -13.42 -13.91 1.57
C ILE A 218 -12.28 -14.18 2.55
N ILE A 219 -11.62 -13.10 2.98
CA ILE A 219 -10.65 -13.12 4.06
C ILE A 219 -11.35 -12.56 5.30
N GLU A 220 -11.63 -13.46 6.23
CA GLU A 220 -12.17 -13.16 7.55
C GLU A 220 -11.03 -12.91 8.55
N GLY A 221 -11.32 -12.16 9.61
CA GLY A 221 -10.39 -11.91 10.70
C GLY A 221 -10.83 -10.77 11.60
N THR A 222 -10.05 -10.48 12.63
CA THR A 222 -10.33 -9.41 13.59
C THR A 222 -9.75 -8.07 13.11
N PHE A 223 -10.26 -7.55 11.99
CA PHE A 223 -9.81 -6.27 11.44
C PHE A 223 -10.70 -5.12 11.92
N SER A 224 -10.09 -3.95 12.10
CA SER A 224 -10.83 -2.68 12.04
C SER A 224 -11.19 -2.35 10.59
N THR A 225 -12.18 -1.48 10.38
CA THR A 225 -12.53 -0.99 9.03
C THR A 225 -11.33 -0.34 8.32
N ALA A 226 -10.44 0.34 9.06
CA ALA A 226 -9.25 0.95 8.51
C ALA A 226 -8.24 -0.11 8.03
N GLU A 227 -7.96 -1.12 8.85
CA GLU A 227 -7.05 -2.23 8.51
C GLU A 227 -7.57 -3.05 7.33
N ALA A 228 -8.89 -3.31 7.26
CA ALA A 228 -9.49 -4.01 6.13
C ALA A 228 -9.33 -3.22 4.81
N ASN A 229 -9.46 -1.89 4.85
CA ASN A 229 -9.24 -1.03 3.67
C ASN A 229 -7.78 -1.04 3.24
N ASP A 230 -6.87 -0.94 4.21
CA ASP A 230 -5.43 -0.99 3.98
C ASP A 230 -5.03 -2.32 3.33
N LEU A 231 -5.53 -3.45 3.87
CA LEU A 231 -5.34 -4.77 3.29
C LEU A 231 -5.91 -4.86 1.86
N ALA A 232 -7.10 -4.34 1.62
CA ALA A 232 -7.73 -4.38 0.29
C ALA A 232 -6.91 -3.58 -0.76
N VAL A 233 -6.39 -2.40 -0.38
CA VAL A 233 -5.50 -1.59 -1.25
C VAL A 233 -4.24 -2.38 -1.61
N VAL A 234 -3.61 -2.96 -0.59
CA VAL A 234 -2.32 -3.63 -0.72
C VAL A 234 -2.46 -4.93 -1.53
N LEU A 235 -3.57 -5.67 -1.38
CA LEU A 235 -3.91 -6.84 -2.22
C LEU A 235 -4.23 -6.46 -3.67
N ARG A 236 -4.99 -5.38 -3.92
CA ARG A 236 -5.37 -4.97 -5.27
C ARG A 236 -4.17 -4.49 -6.10
N ALA A 237 -3.22 -3.81 -5.45
CA ALA A 237 -2.01 -3.35 -6.12
C ALA A 237 -1.00 -4.47 -6.40
N GLY A 238 -1.15 -5.62 -5.74
CA GLY A 238 -0.30 -6.80 -5.90
C GLY A 238 0.93 -6.80 -4.99
N ALA A 239 1.62 -7.95 -5.01
CA ALA A 239 2.79 -8.20 -4.18
C ALA A 239 4.05 -7.54 -4.74
N LEU A 240 4.89 -7.00 -3.86
CA LEU A 240 6.22 -6.55 -4.23
C LEU A 240 7.14 -7.75 -4.50
N PRO A 241 8.02 -7.68 -5.53
CA PRO A 241 8.91 -8.79 -5.86
C PRO A 241 10.04 -8.99 -4.82
N ALA A 242 10.29 -7.98 -3.98
CA ALA A 242 11.28 -8.02 -2.91
C ALA A 242 10.93 -6.95 -1.85
N PRO A 243 11.33 -7.15 -0.58
CA PRO A 243 11.08 -6.17 0.47
C PRO A 243 11.87 -4.88 0.22
N LEU A 244 11.23 -3.74 0.45
CA LEU A 244 11.86 -2.42 0.33
C LEU A 244 12.55 -2.04 1.63
N LYS A 245 13.75 -1.45 1.52
CA LYS A 245 14.44 -0.82 2.66
C LYS A 245 14.52 0.66 2.42
N THR A 246 14.09 1.44 3.41
CA THR A 246 14.25 2.89 3.39
C THR A 246 15.71 3.27 3.49
N LEU A 247 16.21 4.01 2.51
CA LEU A 247 17.57 4.58 2.55
C LEU A 247 17.57 6.00 3.11
N GLN A 248 16.54 6.80 2.78
CA GLN A 248 16.43 8.18 3.21
C GLN A 248 14.96 8.60 3.23
N ASP A 249 14.54 9.23 4.34
CA ASP A 249 13.21 9.81 4.49
C ASP A 249 13.32 11.32 4.62
N LEU A 250 12.66 12.04 3.71
CA LEU A 250 12.50 13.48 3.78
C LEU A 250 11.01 13.79 3.84
N THR A 251 10.47 13.93 5.05
CA THR A 251 9.09 14.39 5.25
C THR A 251 9.10 15.91 5.37
N VAL A 252 8.57 16.61 4.37
CA VAL A 252 8.36 18.05 4.46
C VAL A 252 7.00 18.28 5.11
N GLY A 253 6.99 18.71 6.37
CA GLY A 253 5.75 18.94 7.10
C GLY A 253 4.94 20.11 6.53
N PRO A 254 3.60 20.10 6.66
CA PRO A 254 2.73 21.17 6.19
C PRO A 254 3.02 22.55 6.80
N SER A 255 3.75 22.60 7.93
CA SER A 255 4.10 23.85 8.63
C SER A 255 4.96 24.80 7.80
N LEU A 256 5.89 24.30 6.98
CA LEU A 256 6.72 25.15 6.11
C LEU A 256 5.90 25.82 5.00
N GLY A 257 4.88 25.12 4.49
CA GLY A 257 3.93 25.67 3.51
C GLY A 257 2.98 26.68 4.12
N GLN A 258 2.40 26.37 5.28
CA GLN A 258 1.47 27.25 5.99
C GLN A 258 2.11 28.59 6.36
N ASP A 259 3.34 28.57 6.90
CA ASP A 259 4.09 29.78 7.23
C ASP A 259 4.36 30.65 6.00
N SER A 260 4.64 30.02 4.85
CA SER A 260 4.89 30.72 3.60
C SER A 260 3.60 31.36 3.05
N ILE A 261 2.47 30.67 3.18
CA ILE A 261 1.14 31.19 2.79
C ILE A 261 0.75 32.36 3.69
N GLU A 262 0.90 32.24 5.01
CA GLU A 262 0.52 33.30 5.94
C GLU A 262 1.37 34.56 5.74
N LYS A 263 2.69 34.41 5.57
CA LYS A 263 3.59 35.52 5.25
C LYS A 263 3.23 36.14 3.89
N GLY A 264 2.96 35.31 2.88
CA GLY A 264 2.53 35.77 1.56
C GLY A 264 1.25 36.61 1.61
N LEU A 265 0.22 36.14 2.31
CA LEU A 265 -1.04 36.86 2.50
C LEU A 265 -0.84 38.20 3.18
N ARG A 266 -0.05 38.27 4.27
CA ARG A 266 0.25 39.53 4.96
C ARG A 266 1.00 40.50 4.04
N THR A 267 1.98 40.04 3.27
CA THR A 267 2.73 40.86 2.31
C THR A 267 1.82 41.41 1.21
N THR A 268 0.96 40.57 0.62
CA THR A 268 0.01 41.00 -0.41
C THR A 268 -0.98 42.02 0.12
N LEU A 269 -1.46 41.86 1.36
CA LEU A 269 -2.37 42.82 1.99
C LEU A 269 -1.70 44.19 2.19
N ILE A 270 -0.46 44.21 2.69
CA ILE A 270 0.31 45.44 2.91
C ILE A 270 0.62 46.13 1.58
N ALA A 271 1.11 45.39 0.58
CA ALA A 271 1.42 45.92 -0.74
C ALA A 271 0.16 46.44 -1.45
N GLY A 272 -0.93 45.67 -1.43
CA GLY A 272 -2.22 46.07 -1.99
C GLY A 272 -2.75 47.35 -1.34
N THR A 273 -2.68 47.44 -0.01
CA THR A 273 -3.10 48.65 0.72
C THR A 273 -2.25 49.86 0.33
N LEU A 274 -0.93 49.70 0.20
CA LEU A 274 -0.02 50.76 -0.24
C LEU A 274 -0.34 51.25 -1.66
N VAL A 275 -0.65 50.34 -2.59
CA VAL A 275 -1.04 50.68 -3.96
C VAL A 275 -2.36 51.46 -3.98
N LEU A 276 -3.37 51.01 -3.24
CA LEU A 276 -4.66 51.70 -3.14
C LEU A 276 -4.50 53.13 -2.59
N ILE A 277 -3.67 53.31 -1.56
CA ILE A 277 -3.34 54.63 -1.00
C ILE A 277 -2.61 55.48 -2.02
N PHE A 278 -1.60 54.92 -2.71
CA PHE A 278 -0.85 55.63 -3.74
C PHE A 278 -1.76 56.12 -4.88
N MET A 279 -2.70 55.29 -5.34
CA MET A 279 -3.66 55.68 -6.38
C MET A 279 -4.55 56.84 -5.96
N ILE A 280 -5.04 56.83 -4.71
CA ILE A 280 -5.84 57.94 -4.17
C ILE A 280 -5.01 59.23 -4.08
N VAL A 281 -3.76 59.15 -3.62
CA VAL A 281 -2.90 60.33 -3.46
C VAL A 281 -2.50 60.92 -4.81
N TYR A 282 -2.07 60.09 -5.77
CA TYR A 282 -1.56 60.52 -7.07
C TYR A 282 -2.68 60.96 -8.02
N TYR A 283 -3.77 60.19 -8.11
CA TYR A 283 -4.85 60.43 -9.07
C TYR A 283 -6.11 61.08 -8.45
N ARG A 284 -6.10 61.37 -7.14
CA ARG A 284 -7.19 62.04 -6.41
C ARG A 284 -8.55 61.38 -6.66
N LEU A 285 -9.54 62.14 -7.15
CA LEU A 285 -10.90 61.68 -7.40
C LEU A 285 -10.95 60.54 -8.43
N SER A 286 -10.11 60.62 -9.49
CA SER A 286 -10.00 59.55 -10.48
C SER A 286 -9.41 58.27 -9.89
N GLY A 287 -8.49 58.41 -8.92
CA GLY A 287 -7.94 57.27 -8.17
C GLY A 287 -8.99 56.52 -7.34
N LEU A 288 -9.95 57.25 -6.75
CA LEU A 288 -11.06 56.63 -6.02
C LEU A 288 -11.98 55.81 -6.95
N ILE A 289 -12.26 56.33 -8.15
CA ILE A 289 -13.07 55.63 -9.16
C ILE A 289 -12.33 54.37 -9.65
N ALA A 290 -11.03 54.46 -9.88
CA ALA A 290 -10.21 53.31 -10.28
C ALA A 290 -10.19 52.24 -9.18
N ASN A 291 -10.02 52.61 -7.90
CA ASN A 291 -10.08 51.65 -6.79
C ASN A 291 -11.45 50.94 -6.71
N MET A 292 -12.54 51.67 -6.98
CA MET A 292 -13.88 51.07 -7.05
C MET A 292 -13.98 50.06 -8.21
N ALA A 293 -13.39 50.37 -9.36
CA ALA A 293 -13.36 49.49 -10.52
C ALA A 293 -12.56 48.20 -10.24
N VAL A 294 -11.37 48.32 -9.64
CA VAL A 294 -10.54 47.18 -9.24
C VAL A 294 -11.28 46.28 -8.22
N PHE A 295 -11.93 46.88 -7.23
CA PHE A 295 -12.72 46.13 -6.24
C PHE A 295 -13.89 45.38 -6.88
N LEU A 296 -14.62 46.03 -7.80
CA LEU A 296 -15.75 45.42 -8.49
C LEU A 296 -15.28 44.31 -9.45
N ASN A 297 -14.15 44.51 -10.14
CA ASN A 297 -13.51 43.49 -10.95
C ASN A 297 -13.13 42.25 -10.12
N LEU A 298 -12.57 42.43 -8.92
CA LEU A 298 -12.25 41.33 -8.01
C LEU A 298 -13.49 40.52 -7.62
N ILE A 299 -14.60 41.19 -7.30
CA ILE A 299 -15.88 40.52 -6.99
C ILE A 299 -16.38 39.72 -8.19
N CYS A 300 -16.37 40.29 -9.39
CA CYS A 300 -16.79 39.61 -10.61
C CYS A 300 -15.93 38.37 -10.89
N LEU A 301 -14.61 38.47 -10.71
CA LEU A 301 -13.68 37.37 -10.93
C LEU A 301 -13.91 36.23 -9.92
N LEU A 302 -14.09 36.54 -8.64
CA LEU A 302 -14.40 35.54 -7.61
C LEU A 302 -15.78 34.89 -7.86
N GLY A 303 -16.78 35.67 -8.29
CA GLY A 303 -18.09 35.15 -8.67
C GLY A 303 -18.03 34.18 -9.85
N ALA A 304 -17.22 34.51 -10.87
CA ALA A 304 -17.01 33.63 -12.02
C ALA A 304 -16.31 32.31 -11.64
N LEU A 305 -15.26 32.37 -10.81
CA LEU A 305 -14.57 31.17 -10.32
C LEU A 305 -15.50 30.27 -9.48
N SER A 306 -16.31 30.87 -8.60
CA SER A 306 -17.30 30.15 -7.82
C SER A 306 -18.37 29.52 -8.69
N GLY A 307 -18.82 30.19 -9.76
CA GLY A 307 -19.80 29.64 -10.70
C GLY A 307 -19.29 28.45 -11.51
N LEU A 308 -17.97 28.34 -11.68
CA LEU A 308 -17.31 27.27 -12.46
C LEU A 308 -16.77 26.12 -11.59
N ASN A 309 -16.99 26.15 -10.26
CA ASN A 309 -16.36 25.22 -9.30
C ASN A 309 -14.82 25.14 -9.45
N ALA A 310 -14.18 26.25 -9.85
CA ALA A 310 -12.74 26.31 -10.04
C ALA A 310 -12.03 26.55 -8.70
N THR A 311 -11.02 25.73 -8.37
CA THR A 311 -10.24 25.86 -7.14
C THR A 311 -9.19 26.96 -7.26
N LEU A 312 -9.07 27.84 -6.25
CA LEU A 312 -8.05 28.89 -6.22
C LEU A 312 -6.68 28.31 -5.87
N THR A 313 -5.85 28.07 -6.88
CA THR A 313 -4.47 27.58 -6.71
C THR A 313 -3.47 28.74 -6.61
N LEU A 314 -2.24 28.44 -6.16
CA LEU A 314 -1.13 29.41 -6.09
C LEU A 314 -0.88 30.15 -7.43
N PRO A 315 -0.87 29.46 -8.59
CA PRO A 315 -0.86 30.13 -9.90
C PRO A 315 -2.10 31.00 -10.17
N GLY A 316 -3.27 30.59 -9.70
CA GLY A 316 -4.51 31.38 -9.79
C GLY A 316 -4.42 32.70 -9.03
N ILE A 317 -3.84 32.69 -7.83
CA ILE A 317 -3.57 33.90 -7.03
C ILE A 317 -2.62 34.85 -7.78
N ALA A 318 -1.57 34.32 -8.41
CA ALA A 318 -0.65 35.12 -9.23
C ALA A 318 -1.35 35.76 -10.45
N GLY A 319 -2.27 35.04 -11.09
CA GLY A 319 -3.09 35.58 -12.19
C GLY A 319 -4.03 36.70 -11.73
N ILE A 320 -4.60 36.60 -10.53
CA ILE A 320 -5.42 37.66 -9.93
C ILE A 320 -4.57 38.89 -9.63
N ILE A 321 -3.40 38.72 -9.03
CA ILE A 321 -2.46 39.82 -8.74
C ILE A 321 -2.07 40.55 -10.03
N LEU A 322 -1.76 39.80 -11.11
CA LEU A 322 -1.44 40.38 -12.41
C LEU A 322 -2.61 41.17 -12.99
N THR A 323 -3.83 40.64 -12.90
CA THR A 323 -5.05 41.30 -13.40
C THR A 323 -5.34 42.59 -12.62
N ILE A 324 -5.13 42.58 -11.31
CA ILE A 324 -5.25 43.77 -10.46
C ILE A 324 -4.16 44.80 -10.77
N GLY A 325 -2.94 44.36 -11.08
CA GLY A 325 -1.81 45.25 -11.40
C GLY A 325 -1.89 45.92 -12.77
N MET A 326 -2.61 45.32 -13.73
CA MET A 326 -2.83 45.90 -15.06
C MET A 326 -4.10 46.77 -15.15
N GLY A 327 -5.06 46.57 -14.24
CA GLY A 327 -6.39 47.18 -14.27
C GLY A 327 -6.55 48.48 -13.50
#